data_AF-A0A7Z8JZ91-F1
#
_entry.id   AF-A0A7Z8JZ91-F1
#
_cell.length_a   1.000
_cell.length_b   1.000
_cell.length_c   1.000
_cell.angle_alpha   90.00
_cell.angle_beta   90.00
_cell.angle_gamma   90.00
#
_symmetry.space_group_name_H-M   'P 1'
#
loop_
_entity.id
_entity.type
_entity.pdbx_description
1 polymer ?
#
loop_
_entity_poly.entity_id
_entity_poly.type
_entity_poly.pdbx_seq_one_letter_code
_entity_poly.pdbx_strand_id
1 'polypeptide(L)'
;MAWWLLLWLVLPALTFAVVLRLIPGAESSPRRTAARERRRARVAGVLDRVATRVRHGRHGGPPPPDPFDALHVQVRLGIVADHLRRLEGDPHAWARAERIIASQLAYDALLADACRLAGVEVLPRAKGDPWERMREEVELASRGWTW
;
A
#
# COMPACT_ATOMS: atom_id res chain seq x y z
N MET A 1 73.71 -37.67 -12.06
CA MET A 1 73.36 -37.19 -13.42
C MET A 1 72.03 -37.73 -13.96
N ALA A 2 71.54 -38.92 -13.56
CA ALA A 2 70.29 -39.50 -14.09
C ALA A 2 68.98 -38.92 -13.51
N TRP A 3 69.01 -38.27 -12.34
CA TRP A 3 67.80 -37.77 -11.66
C TRP A 3 67.19 -36.53 -12.32
N TRP A 4 67.99 -35.76 -13.05
CA TRP A 4 67.52 -34.59 -13.81
C TRP A 4 66.60 -34.99 -14.97
N LEU A 5 66.91 -36.13 -15.62
CA LEU A 5 66.09 -36.69 -16.70
C LEU A 5 64.74 -37.19 -16.19
N LEU A 6 64.70 -37.76 -14.97
CA LEU A 6 63.45 -38.18 -14.31
C LEU A 6 62.56 -36.98 -13.96
N LEU A 7 63.15 -35.89 -13.46
CA LEU A 7 62.42 -34.65 -13.17
C LEU A 7 61.78 -34.08 -14.43
N TRP A 8 62.51 -33.99 -15.53
CA TRP A 8 61.99 -33.51 -16.81
C TRP A 8 60.91 -34.41 -17.42
N LEU A 9 60.89 -35.70 -17.10
CA LEU A 9 59.85 -36.63 -17.53
C LEU A 9 58.57 -36.49 -16.70
N VAL A 10 58.70 -36.31 -15.38
CA VAL A 10 57.56 -36.27 -14.46
C VAL A 10 56.91 -34.90 -14.41
N LEU A 11 57.68 -33.81 -14.55
CA LEU A 11 57.16 -32.43 -14.53
C LEU A 11 56.00 -32.19 -15.51
N PRO A 12 56.11 -32.53 -16.82
CA PRO A 12 55.01 -32.31 -17.77
C PRO A 12 53.78 -33.17 -17.45
N ALA A 13 53.99 -34.42 -17.00
CA ALA A 13 52.89 -35.30 -16.60
C ALA A 13 52.13 -34.76 -15.38
N LEU A 14 52.85 -34.18 -14.43
CA LEU A 14 52.29 -33.61 -13.20
C LEU A 14 51.55 -32.29 -13.50
N THR A 15 52.12 -31.43 -14.36
CA THR A 15 51.43 -30.23 -14.85
C THR A 15 50.17 -30.58 -15.64
N PHE A 16 50.23 -31.62 -16.48
CA PHE A 16 49.08 -32.07 -17.26
C PHE A 16 47.97 -32.64 -16.37
N ALA A 17 48.32 -33.39 -15.32
CA ALA A 17 47.37 -33.88 -14.33
C ALA A 17 46.71 -32.76 -13.51
N VAL A 18 47.46 -31.70 -13.18
CA VAL A 18 46.93 -30.52 -12.47
C VAL A 18 45.99 -29.73 -13.39
N VAL A 19 46.36 -29.54 -14.65
CA VAL A 19 45.51 -28.87 -15.65
C VAL A 19 44.22 -29.67 -15.89
N LEU A 20 44.28 -31.00 -16.00
CA LEU A 20 43.10 -31.85 -16.11
C LEU A 20 42.17 -31.80 -14.89
N ARG A 21 42.68 -31.49 -13.68
CA ARG A 21 41.85 -31.24 -12.49
C ARG A 21 41.20 -29.86 -12.48
N LEU A 22 41.81 -28.88 -13.14
CA LEU A 22 41.31 -27.50 -13.25
C LEU A 22 40.31 -27.34 -14.39
N ILE A 23 40.41 -28.15 -15.44
CA ILE A 23 39.37 -28.30 -16.46
C ILE A 23 38.20 -29.02 -15.78
N PRO A 24 37.00 -28.42 -15.64
CA PRO A 24 35.84 -29.11 -15.15
C PRO A 24 35.44 -30.18 -16.17
N GLY A 25 36.04 -31.37 -16.04
CA GLY A 25 35.71 -32.54 -16.85
C GLY A 25 34.21 -32.79 -16.74
N ALA A 26 33.59 -32.95 -17.91
CA ALA A 26 32.17 -33.15 -18.13
C ALA A 26 31.62 -34.49 -17.56
N GLU A 27 32.22 -35.01 -16.50
CA GLU A 27 31.71 -36.14 -15.70
C GLU A 27 31.13 -35.62 -14.38
N SER A 28 30.27 -34.60 -14.47
CA SER A 28 29.43 -34.23 -13.34
C SER A 28 28.35 -35.30 -13.20
N SER A 29 28.50 -36.21 -12.25
CA SER A 29 27.44 -37.14 -11.82
C SER A 29 26.08 -36.40 -11.76
N PRO A 30 25.03 -36.88 -12.43
CA PRO A 30 23.74 -36.17 -12.60
C PRO A 30 23.08 -35.81 -11.26
N ARG A 31 23.49 -36.46 -10.17
CA ARG A 31 23.03 -36.16 -8.81
C ARG A 31 23.55 -34.82 -8.27
N ARG A 32 24.76 -34.39 -8.64
CA ARG A 32 25.37 -33.14 -8.14
C ARG A 32 24.85 -31.90 -8.88
N THR A 33 24.56 -32.03 -10.17
CA THR A 33 23.92 -30.97 -10.97
C THR A 33 22.48 -30.75 -10.53
N ALA A 34 21.70 -31.83 -10.37
CA ALA A 34 20.33 -31.75 -9.85
C ALA A 34 20.27 -31.15 -8.44
N ALA A 35 21.23 -31.46 -7.56
CA ALA A 35 21.31 -30.85 -6.23
C ALA A 35 21.60 -29.34 -6.28
N ARG A 36 22.47 -28.89 -7.20
CA ARG A 36 22.76 -27.46 -7.41
C ARG A 36 21.55 -26.71 -7.97
N GLU A 37 20.84 -27.29 -8.92
CA GLU A 37 19.61 -26.72 -9.49
C GLU A 37 18.50 -26.60 -8.45
N ARG A 38 18.28 -27.64 -7.65
CA ARG A 38 17.32 -27.60 -6.53
C ARG A 38 17.67 -26.51 -5.51
N ARG A 39 18.96 -26.34 -5.21
CA ARG A 39 19.43 -25.27 -4.32
C ARG A 39 19.20 -23.89 -4.93
N ARG A 40 19.48 -23.71 -6.23
CA ARG A 40 19.21 -22.46 -6.97
C ARG A 40 17.72 -22.14 -7.03
N ALA A 41 16.86 -23.12 -7.31
CA ALA A 41 15.42 -22.94 -7.32
C ALA A 41 14.86 -22.56 -5.94
N ARG A 42 15.37 -23.18 -4.87
CA ARG A 42 15.01 -22.80 -3.49
C ARG A 42 15.46 -21.38 -3.15
N VAL A 43 16.69 -21.01 -3.53
CA VAL A 43 17.21 -19.65 -3.32
C VAL A 43 16.38 -18.63 -4.11
N ALA A 44 16.06 -18.93 -5.37
CA ALA A 44 15.20 -18.09 -6.20
C ALA A 44 13.81 -17.89 -5.57
N GLY A 45 13.16 -18.96 -5.09
CA GLY A 45 11.85 -18.84 -4.43
C GLY A 45 11.88 -18.16 -3.05
N VAL A 46 13.03 -18.15 -2.37
CA VAL A 46 13.21 -17.34 -1.14
C VAL A 46 13.42 -15.87 -1.51
N LEU A 47 14.25 -15.58 -2.50
CA LEU A 47 14.48 -14.22 -3.00
C LEU A 47 13.20 -13.60 -3.56
N ASP A 48 12.36 -14.38 -4.25
CA ASP A 48 11.09 -13.90 -4.81
C ASP A 48 10.08 -13.58 -3.71
N ARG A 49 10.01 -14.40 -2.64
CA ARG A 49 9.21 -14.09 -1.44
C ARG A 49 9.69 -12.85 -0.69
N VAL A 50 10.99 -12.62 -0.65
CA VAL A 50 11.55 -11.38 -0.07
C VAL A 50 11.28 -10.20 -0.99
N ALA A 51 11.43 -10.36 -2.30
CA ALA A 51 11.19 -9.32 -3.29
C ALA A 51 9.72 -8.90 -3.35
N THR A 52 8.76 -9.84 -3.21
CA THR A 52 7.33 -9.50 -3.09
C THR A 52 7.08 -8.74 -1.80
N ARG A 53 7.63 -9.17 -0.66
CA ARG A 53 7.50 -8.46 0.63
C ARG A 53 8.05 -7.03 0.55
N VAL A 54 9.19 -6.84 -0.12
CA VAL A 54 9.82 -5.54 -0.33
C VAL A 54 9.06 -4.69 -1.35
N ARG A 55 8.49 -5.27 -2.41
CA ARG A 55 7.63 -4.55 -3.38
C ARG A 55 6.33 -4.05 -2.76
N HIS A 56 5.70 -4.85 -1.89
CA HIS A 56 4.52 -4.41 -1.14
C HIS A 56 4.85 -3.23 -0.20
N GLY A 57 6.06 -3.19 0.38
CA GLY A 57 6.53 -2.04 1.17
C GLY A 57 6.89 -0.79 0.35
N ARG A 58 7.19 -0.94 -0.96
CA ARG A 58 7.55 0.18 -1.86
C ARG A 58 6.38 0.71 -2.69
N HIS A 59 5.28 -0.03 -2.80
CA HIS A 59 4.02 0.46 -3.39
C HIS A 59 3.04 1.02 -2.35
N GLY A 60 3.44 1.09 -1.08
CA GLY A 60 2.66 1.69 0.01
C GLY A 60 2.82 3.21 0.14
N GLY A 61 2.98 3.93 -0.97
CA GLY A 61 2.65 5.36 -0.95
C GLY A 61 1.13 5.47 -0.93
N PRO A 62 0.51 6.39 -0.17
CA PRO A 62 -0.91 6.64 -0.31
C PRO A 62 -1.21 6.92 -1.79
N PRO A 63 -2.28 6.35 -2.36
CA PRO A 63 -2.68 6.68 -3.72
C PRO A 63 -2.81 8.20 -3.84
N PRO A 64 -2.48 8.80 -4.99
CA PRO A 64 -2.75 10.21 -5.21
C PRO A 64 -4.24 10.48 -4.91
N PRO A 65 -4.57 11.60 -4.25
CA PRO A 65 -5.95 11.91 -3.89
C PRO A 65 -6.84 11.87 -5.14
N ASP A 66 -7.98 11.18 -5.06
CA ASP A 66 -8.89 11.07 -6.19
C ASP A 66 -9.58 12.44 -6.39
N PRO A 67 -9.50 13.06 -7.58
CA PRO A 67 -10.17 14.34 -7.84
C PRO A 67 -11.69 14.29 -7.61
N PHE A 68 -12.31 13.11 -7.63
CA PHE A 68 -13.75 12.94 -7.40
C PHE A 68 -14.14 12.80 -5.93
N ASP A 69 -13.19 12.65 -5.00
CA ASP A 69 -13.49 12.51 -3.57
C ASP A 69 -14.26 13.72 -3.04
N ALA A 70 -13.82 14.93 -3.41
CA ALA A 70 -14.49 16.17 -3.03
C ALA A 70 -15.93 16.24 -3.55
N LEU A 71 -16.13 15.90 -4.83
CA LEU A 71 -17.46 15.89 -5.45
C LEU A 71 -18.37 14.85 -4.78
N HIS A 72 -17.85 13.67 -4.48
CA HIS A 72 -18.61 12.61 -3.81
C HIS A 72 -19.10 13.06 -2.43
N VAL A 73 -18.23 13.71 -1.65
CA VAL A 73 -18.60 14.26 -0.35
C VAL A 73 -19.63 15.38 -0.48
N GLN A 74 -19.47 16.30 -1.45
CA GLN A 74 -20.44 17.37 -1.71
C GLN A 74 -21.84 16.83 -2.04
N VAL A 75 -21.93 15.84 -2.95
CA VAL A 75 -23.21 15.21 -3.30
C VAL A 75 -23.86 14.57 -2.08
N ARG A 76 -23.08 13.86 -1.26
CA ARG A 76 -23.59 13.22 -0.04
C ARG A 76 -24.04 14.24 1.00
N LEU A 77 -23.30 15.34 1.19
CA LEU A 77 -23.70 16.44 2.05
C LEU A 77 -25.05 17.02 1.62
N GLY A 78 -25.23 17.25 0.31
CA GLY A 78 -26.47 17.80 -0.23
C GLY A 78 -27.67 16.89 0.00
N ILE A 79 -27.48 15.58 -0.22
CA ILE A 79 -28.52 14.56 0.05
C ILE A 79 -28.92 14.57 1.53
N VAL A 80 -27.96 14.59 2.44
CA VAL A 80 -28.23 14.56 3.89
C VAL A 80 -28.84 15.87 4.37
N ALA A 81 -28.34 17.03 3.90
CA ALA A 81 -28.90 18.34 4.20
C ALA A 81 -30.36 18.44 3.76
N ASP A 82 -30.67 17.94 2.55
CA ASP A 82 -32.04 17.91 2.04
C ASP A 82 -32.94 16.94 2.81
N HIS A 83 -32.39 15.80 3.24
CA HIS A 83 -33.11 14.90 4.14
C HIS A 83 -33.44 15.56 5.48
N LEU A 84 -32.49 16.28 6.07
CA LEU A 84 -32.69 16.99 7.32
C LEU A 84 -33.78 18.07 7.20
N ARG A 85 -33.72 18.92 6.15
CA ARG A 85 -34.75 19.93 5.86
C ARG A 85 -36.15 19.32 5.71
N ARG A 86 -36.25 18.17 5.03
CA ARG A 86 -37.54 17.45 4.90
C ARG A 86 -38.06 16.96 6.24
N LEU A 87 -37.19 16.40 7.09
CA LEU A 87 -37.57 15.95 8.44
C LEU A 87 -38.00 17.11 9.34
N GLU A 88 -37.33 18.25 9.22
CA GLU A 88 -37.69 19.47 9.94
C GLU A 88 -39.03 20.04 9.47
N GLY A 89 -39.31 19.97 8.17
CA GLY A 89 -40.55 20.44 7.55
C GLY A 89 -41.78 19.53 7.73
N ASP A 90 -41.60 18.25 8.13
CA ASP A 90 -42.71 17.29 8.32
C ASP A 90 -42.90 16.95 9.82
N PRO A 91 -43.85 17.59 10.52
CA PRO A 91 -44.14 17.32 11.94
C PRO A 91 -44.68 15.92 12.21
N HIS A 92 -45.24 15.25 11.21
CA HIS A 92 -45.91 13.96 11.35
C HIS A 92 -45.01 12.79 10.95
N ALA A 93 -43.74 13.06 10.62
CA ALA A 93 -42.76 12.04 10.31
C ALA A 93 -42.59 11.07 11.49
N TRP A 94 -42.75 9.77 11.21
CA TRP A 94 -42.47 8.73 12.19
C TRP A 94 -41.04 8.82 12.73
N ALA A 95 -40.88 8.67 14.04
CA ALA A 95 -39.62 8.73 14.75
C ALA A 95 -38.78 9.99 14.42
N ARG A 96 -39.44 11.13 14.19
CA ARG A 96 -38.81 12.39 13.76
C ARG A 96 -37.58 12.76 14.59
N ALA A 97 -37.68 12.75 15.91
CA ALA A 97 -36.58 13.15 16.80
C ALA A 97 -35.33 12.28 16.57
N GLU A 98 -35.48 10.96 16.61
CA GLU A 98 -34.37 10.02 16.39
C GLU A 98 -33.76 10.18 15.00
N ARG A 99 -34.61 10.34 13.97
CA ARG A 99 -34.16 10.52 12.59
C ARG A 99 -33.41 11.82 12.38
N ILE A 100 -33.85 12.91 13.02
CA ILE A 100 -33.14 14.20 13.02
C ILE A 100 -31.76 14.02 13.66
N ILE A 101 -31.69 13.39 14.84
CA ILE A 101 -30.41 13.14 15.54
C ILE A 101 -29.46 12.32 14.66
N ALA A 102 -29.93 11.20 14.11
CA ALA A 102 -29.12 10.34 13.25
C ALA A 102 -28.65 11.07 11.98
N SER A 103 -29.52 11.87 11.36
CA SER A 103 -29.18 12.65 10.16
C SER A 103 -28.18 13.76 10.46
N GLN A 104 -28.32 14.44 11.60
CA GLN A 104 -27.36 15.45 12.05
C GLN A 104 -25.98 14.84 12.33
N LEU A 105 -25.91 13.66 12.94
CA LEU A 105 -24.65 12.96 13.15
C LEU A 105 -23.99 12.54 11.83
N ALA A 106 -24.78 12.06 10.87
CA ALA A 106 -24.29 11.74 9.53
C ALA A 106 -23.78 12.99 8.79
N TYR A 107 -24.50 14.11 8.94
CA TYR A 107 -24.11 15.40 8.39
C TYR A 107 -22.80 15.90 8.99
N ASP A 108 -22.66 15.90 10.32
CA ASP A 108 -21.43 16.30 11.02
C ASP A 108 -20.22 15.45 10.61
N ALA A 109 -20.41 14.15 10.38
CA ALA A 109 -19.35 13.27 9.88
C ALA A 109 -18.91 13.63 8.46
N LEU A 110 -19.88 13.88 7.55
CA LEU A 110 -19.58 14.31 6.18
C LEU A 110 -18.93 15.69 6.14
N LEU A 111 -19.31 16.58 7.05
CA LEU A 111 -18.73 17.91 7.17
C LEU A 111 -17.26 17.82 7.61
N ALA A 112 -16.95 16.95 8.57
CA ALA A 112 -15.57 16.65 8.95
C ALA A 112 -14.77 16.03 7.78
N ASP A 113 -15.38 15.19 6.95
CA ASP A 113 -14.72 14.64 5.75
C ASP A 113 -14.40 15.73 4.73
N ALA A 114 -15.36 16.64 4.47
CA ALA A 114 -15.18 17.80 3.61
C ALA A 114 -14.07 18.72 4.13
N CYS A 115 -14.04 19.02 5.43
CA CYS A 115 -12.96 19.80 6.04
C CYS A 115 -11.59 19.16 5.83
N ARG A 116 -11.47 17.83 6.01
CA ARG A 116 -10.20 17.13 5.77
C ARG A 116 -9.76 17.21 4.30
N LEU A 117 -10.69 17.05 3.35
CA LEU A 117 -10.39 17.20 1.93
C LEU A 117 -10.03 18.64 1.54
N ALA A 118 -10.64 19.62 2.20
CA ALA A 118 -10.38 21.04 1.99
C ALA A 118 -9.11 21.54 2.70
N GLY A 119 -8.47 20.72 3.55
CA GLY A 119 -7.35 21.16 4.40
C GLY A 119 -7.77 22.18 5.47
N VAL A 120 -9.00 22.06 5.99
CA VAL A 120 -9.53 22.83 7.11
C VAL A 120 -9.28 22.05 8.40
N GLU A 121 -8.84 22.74 9.46
CA GLU A 121 -8.64 22.13 10.76
C GLU A 121 -9.99 21.81 11.44
N VAL A 122 -10.17 20.53 11.77
CA VAL A 122 -11.32 20.02 12.53
C VAL A 122 -10.91 19.88 13.99
N LEU A 123 -11.48 20.71 14.86
CA LEU A 123 -11.20 20.68 16.28
C LEU A 123 -11.97 19.53 16.97
N PRO A 124 -11.38 18.86 17.97
CA PRO A 124 -12.11 17.88 18.77
C PRO A 124 -13.28 18.55 19.49
N ARG A 125 -14.51 18.14 19.16
CA ARG A 125 -15.75 18.69 19.75
C ARG A 125 -16.69 17.62 20.29
N ALA A 126 -17.64 18.04 21.12
CA ALA A 126 -18.80 17.22 21.43
C ALA A 126 -19.63 17.00 20.15
N LYS A 127 -20.09 15.77 19.93
CA LYS A 127 -20.95 15.45 18.78
C LYS A 127 -22.19 16.35 18.80
N GLY A 128 -22.51 16.96 17.67
CA GLY A 128 -23.73 17.76 17.53
C GLY A 128 -23.59 19.25 17.88
N ASP A 129 -22.42 19.75 18.30
CA ASP A 129 -22.21 21.18 18.61
C ASP A 129 -22.60 22.09 17.41
N PRO A 130 -23.65 22.92 17.52
CA PRO A 130 -24.12 23.76 16.42
C PRO A 130 -23.16 24.87 16.03
N TRP A 131 -22.37 25.40 16.96
CA TRP A 131 -21.49 26.54 16.67
C TRP A 131 -20.29 26.12 15.82
N GLU A 132 -19.64 25.02 16.20
CA GLU A 132 -18.54 24.45 15.42
C GLU A 132 -19.00 23.98 14.04
N ARG A 133 -20.21 23.40 13.94
CA ARG A 133 -20.81 23.07 12.64
C ARG A 133 -20.91 24.31 11.75
N MET A 134 -21.48 25.40 12.27
CA MET A 134 -21.61 26.65 11.52
C MET A 134 -20.23 27.20 11.08
N ARG A 135 -19.22 27.14 11.95
CA ARG A 135 -17.84 27.53 11.61
C ARG A 135 -17.30 26.71 10.44
N GLU A 136 -17.45 25.38 10.51
CA GLU A 136 -17.02 24.45 9.46
C GLU A 136 -17.74 24.73 8.13
N GLU A 137 -19.06 24.94 8.15
CA GLU A 137 -19.85 25.26 6.97
C GLU A 137 -19.41 26.56 6.29
N VAL A 138 -19.19 27.62 7.06
CA VAL A 138 -18.74 28.92 6.54
C VAL A 138 -17.33 28.82 5.96
N GLU A 139 -16.43 28.11 6.62
CA GLU A 139 -15.06 27.90 6.13
C GLU A 139 -15.02 27.10 4.83
N LEU A 140 -15.89 26.08 4.70
CA LEU A 140 -16.02 25.32 3.45
C LEU A 140 -16.61 26.19 2.33
N ALA A 141 -17.66 26.96 2.63
CA ALA A 141 -18.28 27.86 1.66
C ALA A 141 -17.30 28.93 1.15
N SER A 142 -16.45 29.49 2.02
CA SER A 142 -15.43 30.47 1.62
C SER A 142 -14.38 29.89 0.66
N ARG A 143 -14.17 28.57 0.71
CA ARG A 143 -13.29 27.80 -0.19
C ARG A 143 -13.99 27.28 -1.44
N GLY A 144 -15.24 27.70 -1.69
CA GLY A 144 -16.02 27.34 -2.87
C GLY A 144 -16.69 25.97 -2.81
N TRP A 145 -16.78 25.35 -1.62
CA TRP A 145 -17.58 24.14 -1.45
C TRP A 145 -19.06 24.48 -1.46
N THR A 146 -19.85 23.64 -2.13
CA THR A 146 -21.30 23.81 -2.24
C THR A 146 -21.98 22.45 -2.12
N TRP A 147 -23.15 22.40 -1.48
CA TRP A 147 -23.98 21.21 -1.36
C TRP A 147 -25.46 21.55 -1.13
#